data_AF-A0A453I2Y2-F1
#
_entry.id   AF-A0A453I2Y2-F1
#
_cell.length_a   1.000
_cell.length_b   1.000
_cell.length_c   1.000
_cell.angle_alpha   90.00
_cell.angle_beta   90.00
_cell.angle_gamma   90.00
#
_symmetry.space_group_name_H-M   'P 1'
#
loop_
_entity.id
_entity.type
_entity.pdbx_description
1 polymer ?
#
loop_
_entity_poly.entity_id
_entity_poly.type
_entity_poly.pdbx_seq_one_letter_code
_entity_poly.pdbx_strand_id
1 'polypeptide(L)'
;MQSVGQLREISNKAQNAELKLFLEVEFGLDLQPLPPPEKSKEDILLFFKLYNPEKEVLCFVGRLFVKALGKPSDILRKLTEMAGFTPDEEIELYEEIKFEPNVMCEHIDKKLTF
;
A
#
# COMPACT_ATOMS: atom_id res chain seq x y z
N MET A 1 -0.39 21.51 -10.36
CA MET A 1 -1.34 20.81 -9.46
C MET A 1 -2.53 20.39 -10.30
N GLN A 2 -2.73 19.09 -10.50
CA GLN A 2 -4.01 18.58 -11.02
C GLN A 2 -5.03 18.61 -9.88
N SER A 3 -6.24 19.11 -10.15
CA SER A 3 -7.29 19.14 -9.14
C SER A 3 -8.02 17.80 -9.08
N VAL A 4 -8.54 17.43 -7.91
CA VAL A 4 -9.35 16.20 -7.74
C VAL A 4 -10.53 16.16 -8.71
N GLY A 5 -11.05 17.32 -9.10
CA GLY A 5 -12.11 17.45 -10.12
C GLY A 5 -11.71 16.91 -11.51
N GLN A 6 -10.45 17.01 -11.90
CA GLN A 6 -9.96 16.49 -13.20
C GLN A 6 -9.85 14.96 -13.23
N LEU A 7 -9.69 14.32 -12.06
CA LEU A 7 -9.64 12.85 -11.96
C LEU A 7 -11.01 12.21 -12.24
N ARG A 8 -12.10 12.92 -11.90
CA ARG A 8 -13.46 12.48 -12.20
C ARG A 8 -13.75 12.42 -13.70
N GLU A 9 -13.21 13.36 -14.47
CA GLU A 9 -13.40 13.40 -15.93
C GLU A 9 -12.73 12.22 -16.65
N ILE A 10 -11.62 11.71 -16.12
CA ILE A 10 -10.91 10.53 -16.66
C ILE A 10 -11.63 9.23 -16.31
N SER A 11 -12.23 9.14 -15.11
CA SER A 11 -12.93 7.95 -14.63
C SER A 11 -14.29 7.70 -15.31
N ASN A 12 -14.89 8.72 -15.94
CA ASN A 12 -16.27 8.74 -16.42
C ASN A 12 -16.58 7.92 -17.70
N LYS A 13 -15.65 7.13 -18.26
CA LYS A 13 -15.94 6.32 -19.47
C LYS A 13 -16.62 4.97 -19.20
N ALA A 14 -16.71 4.53 -17.95
CA ALA A 14 -17.45 3.33 -17.59
C ALA A 14 -18.29 3.59 -16.32
N GLN A 15 -19.57 3.21 -16.39
CA GLN A 15 -20.66 3.29 -15.41
C GLN A 15 -20.29 3.47 -13.92
N ASN A 16 -21.03 4.37 -13.24
CA ASN A 16 -21.00 4.68 -11.79
C ASN A 16 -19.68 5.26 -11.27
N ALA A 17 -19.44 6.54 -11.58
CA ALA A 17 -18.27 7.27 -11.11
C ALA A 17 -18.37 7.70 -9.63
N GLU A 18 -18.41 6.71 -8.73
CA GLU A 18 -18.04 6.92 -7.33
C GLU A 18 -16.52 7.02 -7.25
N LEU A 19 -16.02 8.19 -6.84
CA LEU A 19 -14.59 8.39 -6.64
C LEU A 19 -14.21 7.87 -5.25
N LYS A 20 -13.53 6.72 -5.20
CA LYS A 20 -12.99 6.18 -3.95
C LYS A 20 -11.66 6.87 -3.63
N LEU A 21 -11.67 7.72 -2.61
CA LEU A 21 -10.49 8.45 -2.15
C LEU A 21 -9.96 7.83 -0.86
N PHE A 22 -8.63 7.71 -0.78
CA PHE A 22 -7.92 7.41 0.45
C PHE A 22 -7.26 8.68 0.95
N LEU A 23 -7.52 9.04 2.21
CA LEU A 23 -6.92 10.20 2.88
C LEU A 23 -6.15 9.72 4.11
N GLU A 24 -4.86 10.04 4.14
CA GLU A 24 -3.98 9.79 5.27
C GLU A 24 -3.15 11.04 5.51
N VAL A 25 -2.97 11.38 6.78
CA VAL A 25 -2.16 12.50 7.24
C VAL A 25 -1.18 11.97 8.27
N GLU A 26 0.11 12.11 7.98
CA GLU A 26 1.16 11.79 8.95
C GLU A 26 1.37 12.99 9.89
N PHE A 27 1.53 12.72 11.18
CA PHE A 27 1.79 13.74 12.20
C PHE A 27 3.19 13.57 12.79
N GLY A 28 3.88 14.69 12.99
CA GLY A 28 5.14 14.74 13.70
C GLY A 28 4.96 14.52 15.20
N LEU A 29 6.08 14.45 15.93
CA LEU A 29 6.08 14.36 17.41
C LEU A 29 5.41 15.57 18.07
N ASP A 30 5.32 16.69 17.36
CA ASP A 30 4.66 17.93 17.75
C ASP A 30 3.15 17.97 17.41
N LEU A 31 2.59 16.84 16.94
CA LEU A 31 1.21 16.70 16.48
C LEU A 31 0.85 17.68 15.35
N GLN A 32 1.84 18.13 14.57
CA GLN A 32 1.62 18.89 13.35
C GLN A 32 1.65 17.98 12.12
N PRO A 33 0.84 18.26 11.08
CA PRO A 33 0.90 17.53 9.83
C PRO A 33 2.30 17.62 9.22
N LEU A 34 2.88 16.48 8.89
CA LEU A 34 4.14 16.43 8.14
C LEU A 34 3.87 16.76 6.66
N PRO A 35 4.81 17.45 6.00
CA PRO A 35 4.73 17.61 4.56
C PRO A 35 4.73 16.23 3.88
N PRO A 36 4.04 16.07 2.74
CA PRO A 36 4.11 14.84 1.97
C PRO A 36 5.57 14.48 1.66
N PRO A 37 5.95 13.19 1.71
CA PRO A 37 7.28 12.77 1.32
C PRO A 37 7.60 13.24 -0.11
N GLU A 38 8.86 13.63 -0.36
CA GLU A 38 9.33 13.84 -1.73
C GLU A 38 9.24 12.53 -2.52
N LYS A 39 8.77 12.61 -3.76
CA LYS A 39 8.58 11.46 -4.65
C LYS A 39 9.31 11.71 -5.96
N SER A 40 10.03 10.71 -6.42
CA SER A 40 10.59 10.65 -7.77
C SER A 40 9.64 9.89 -8.71
N LYS A 41 9.90 9.98 -10.02
CA LYS A 41 9.16 9.22 -11.04
C LYS A 41 9.37 7.70 -10.94
N GLU A 42 10.40 7.30 -10.20
CA GLU A 42 10.76 5.90 -9.98
C GLU A 42 10.11 5.33 -8.72
N ASP A 43 9.41 6.16 -7.94
CA ASP A 43 8.74 5.71 -6.72
C ASP A 43 7.30 5.28 -7.02
N ILE A 44 6.93 4.12 -6.49
CA ILE A 44 5.55 3.61 -6.45
C ILE A 44 5.07 3.61 -5.00
N LEU A 45 3.76 3.83 -4.82
CA LEU A 45 3.10 3.81 -3.53
C LEU A 45 2.42 2.46 -3.33
N LEU A 46 2.86 1.70 -2.32
CA LEU A 46 2.23 0.45 -1.93
C LEU A 46 1.50 0.60 -0.60
N PHE A 47 0.32 0.01 -0.52
CA PHE A 47 -0.48 -0.11 0.70
C PHE A 47 -0.40 -1.54 1.22
N PHE A 48 -0.22 -1.69 2.53
CA PHE A 48 -0.04 -3.00 3.14
C PHE A 48 -1.20 -3.32 4.06
N LYS A 49 -1.74 -4.53 3.88
CA LYS A 49 -2.73 -5.14 4.76
C LYS A 49 -2.10 -6.39 5.37
N LEU A 50 -2.23 -6.54 6.68
CA LEU A 50 -1.84 -7.75 7.39
C LEU A 50 -3.07 -8.64 7.57
N TYR A 51 -2.97 -9.88 7.12
CA TYR A 51 -3.99 -10.89 7.38
C TYR A 51 -3.69 -11.58 8.72
N ASN A 52 -4.67 -11.56 9.63
CA ASN A 52 -4.61 -12.36 10.85
C ASN A 52 -5.42 -13.66 10.63
N PRO A 53 -4.77 -14.83 10.52
CA PRO A 53 -5.46 -16.09 10.23
C PRO A 53 -6.33 -16.58 11.41
N GLU A 54 -5.98 -16.28 12.66
CA GLU A 54 -6.76 -16.70 13.83
C GLU A 54 -8.11 -15.97 13.92
N LYS A 55 -8.13 -14.71 13.48
CA LYS A 55 -9.31 -13.84 13.53
C LYS A 55 -10.00 -13.70 12.18
N GLU A 56 -9.39 -14.22 11.12
CA GLU A 56 -9.84 -14.08 9.72
C GLU A 56 -10.09 -12.62 9.30
N VAL A 57 -9.25 -11.68 9.76
CA VAL A 57 -9.39 -10.25 9.44
C VAL A 57 -8.17 -9.69 8.72
N LEU A 58 -8.41 -8.74 7.82
CA LEU A 58 -7.38 -7.90 7.20
C LEU A 58 -7.31 -6.56 7.95
N CYS A 59 -6.11 -6.21 8.43
CA CYS A 59 -5.84 -4.94 9.08
C CYS A 59 -4.91 -4.10 8.22
N PHE A 60 -5.27 -2.84 7.97
CA PHE A 60 -4.34 -1.91 7.35
C PHE A 60 -3.17 -1.63 8.29
N VAL A 61 -1.94 -1.83 7.80
CA VAL A 61 -0.71 -1.63 8.60
C VAL A 61 0.14 -0.47 8.12
N GLY A 62 -0.28 0.21 7.05
CA GLY A 62 0.34 1.42 6.56
C GLY A 62 0.71 1.35 5.08
N ARG A 63 1.60 2.26 4.67
CA ARG A 63 2.06 2.41 3.29
C ARG A 63 3.55 2.66 3.19
N LEU A 64 4.13 2.38 2.03
CA LEU A 64 5.52 2.74 1.71
C LEU A 64 5.65 3.28 0.29
N PHE A 65 6.55 4.24 0.12
CA PHE A 65 7.12 4.54 -1.18
C PHE A 65 8.31 3.61 -1.40
N VAL A 66 8.28 2.87 -2.51
CA VAL A 66 9.37 1.96 -2.90
C VAL A 66 9.78 2.27 -4.33
N LYS A 67 11.00 1.89 -4.71
CA LYS A 67 11.43 2.00 -6.10
C LYS A 67 10.69 0.97 -6.95
N ALA A 68 10.17 1.39 -8.11
CA ALA A 68 9.50 0.53 -9.07
C ALA A 68 10.41 -0.65 -9.51
N LEU A 69 11.71 -0.39 -9.61
CA LEU A 69 12.72 -1.42 -9.95
C LEU A 69 13.38 -2.04 -8.71
N GLY A 70 12.87 -1.73 -7.51
CA GLY A 70 13.33 -2.33 -6.25
C GLY A 70 12.73 -3.72 -6.04
N LYS A 71 13.20 -4.42 -5.00
CA LYS A 71 12.72 -5.77 -4.68
C LYS A 71 11.90 -5.79 -3.38
N PRO A 72 10.91 -6.69 -3.24
CA PRO A 72 10.22 -6.87 -1.96
C PRO A 72 11.16 -7.26 -0.81
N SER A 73 12.25 -7.97 -1.10
CA SER A 73 13.29 -8.27 -0.10
C SER A 73 13.86 -7.03 0.59
N ASP A 74 13.90 -5.90 -0.11
CA ASP A 74 14.54 -4.67 0.39
C ASP A 74 13.72 -3.99 1.48
N ILE A 75 12.42 -4.32 1.57
CA ILE A 75 11.48 -3.72 2.53
C ILE A 75 11.01 -4.69 3.63
N LEU A 76 11.42 -5.96 3.60
CA LEU A 76 10.93 -6.99 4.54
C LEU A 76 11.07 -6.58 6.00
N ARG A 77 12.25 -6.06 6.37
CA ARG A 77 12.49 -5.58 7.74
C ARG A 77 11.46 -4.53 8.16
N LYS A 78 11.18 -3.57 7.27
CA LYS A 78 10.23 -2.49 7.54
C LYS A 78 8.78 -3.00 7.62
N LEU A 79 8.40 -3.96 6.78
CA LEU A 79 7.08 -4.59 6.87
C LEU A 79 6.89 -5.35 8.17
N THR A 80 7.92 -6.05 8.62
CA THR A 80 7.94 -6.81 9.89
C THR A 80 7.76 -5.86 11.08
N GLU A 81 8.50 -4.73 11.09
CA GLU A 81 8.34 -3.67 12.09
C GLU A 81 6.92 -3.07 12.08
N MET A 82 6.37 -2.79 10.89
CA MET A 82 5.00 -2.26 10.75
C MET A 82 3.92 -3.25 11.22
N ALA A 83 4.16 -4.55 11.04
CA ALA A 83 3.28 -5.62 11.50
C ALA A 83 3.42 -5.91 13.01
N GLY A 84 4.44 -5.35 13.68
CA GLY A 84 4.75 -5.65 15.08
C GLY A 84 5.37 -7.04 15.29
N PHE A 85 5.94 -7.60 14.23
CA PHE A 85 6.61 -8.89 14.21
C PHE A 85 8.07 -8.80 14.63
N THR A 86 8.65 -9.92 15.04
CA THR A 86 10.08 -10.01 15.34
C THR A 86 10.88 -10.10 14.04
N PRO A 87 12.13 -9.58 13.98
CA PRO A 87 12.92 -9.58 12.74
C PRO A 87 13.18 -10.97 12.12
N ASP A 88 13.07 -12.02 12.92
CA ASP A 88 13.31 -13.41 12.53
C ASP A 88 12.04 -14.13 12.06
N GLU A 89 10.86 -13.51 12.19
CA GLU A 89 9.61 -14.08 11.69
C GLU A 89 9.55 -14.02 10.16
N GLU A 90 9.34 -15.18 9.54
CA GLU A 90 9.12 -15.26 8.11
C GLU A 90 7.72 -14.75 7.76
N ILE A 91 7.65 -13.72 6.91
CA ILE A 91 6.38 -13.22 6.36
C ILE A 91 6.21 -13.64 4.91
N GLU A 92 5.00 -14.04 4.53
CA GLU A 92 4.62 -14.23 3.13
C GLU A 92 3.99 -12.96 2.58
N LEU A 93 4.22 -12.68 1.30
CA LEU A 93 3.72 -11.49 0.63
C LEU A 93 2.82 -11.89 -0.52
N TYR A 94 1.71 -11.16 -0.66
CA TYR A 94 0.73 -11.38 -1.71
C TYR A 94 0.31 -10.07 -2.34
N GLU A 95 0.12 -10.08 -3.66
CA GLU A 95 -0.48 -8.98 -4.40
C GLU A 95 -1.99 -9.19 -4.47
N GLU A 96 -2.78 -8.21 -3.99
CA GLU A 96 -4.24 -8.20 -4.13
C GLU A 96 -4.60 -7.75 -5.55
N ILE A 97 -4.90 -8.69 -6.44
CA ILE A 97 -5.28 -8.39 -7.83
C ILE A 97 -6.76 -7.98 -7.92
N LYS A 98 -7.61 -8.62 -7.10
CA LYS A 98 -9.06 -8.40 -7.10
C LYS A 98 -9.63 -8.65 -5.72
N PHE A 99 -10.51 -7.78 -5.26
CA PHE A 99 -11.18 -7.94 -3.96
C PHE A 99 -12.59 -8.53 -4.08
N GLU A 100 -13.37 -8.17 -5.11
CA GLU A 100 -14.77 -8.57 -5.27
C GLU A 100 -15.04 -9.23 -6.63
N PRO A 101 -15.89 -10.28 -6.70
CA PRO A 101 -16.68 -10.86 -5.61
C PRO A 101 -15.89 -11.83 -4.72
N ASN A 102 -14.67 -12.21 -5.13
CA ASN A 102 -13.78 -13.05 -4.35
C ASN A 102 -12.41 -12.37 -4.29
N VAL A 103 -11.76 -12.48 -3.13
CA VAL A 103 -10.38 -12.04 -2.95
C VAL A 103 -9.48 -12.95 -3.79
N MET A 104 -8.71 -12.33 -4.69
CA MET A 104 -7.71 -12.98 -5.51
C MET A 104 -6.36 -12.37 -5.18
N CYS A 105 -5.47 -13.23 -4.67
CA CYS A 105 -4.14 -12.86 -4.27
C CYS A 105 -3.13 -13.71 -5.04
N GLU A 106 -2.08 -13.08 -5.56
CA GLU A 106 -0.95 -13.78 -6.17
C GLU A 106 0.26 -13.71 -5.24
N HIS A 107 0.98 -14.82 -5.09
CA HIS A 107 2.14 -14.86 -4.21
C HIS A 107 3.30 -14.06 -4.82
N ILE A 108 3.91 -13.19 -4.02
CA ILE A 108 5.02 -12.34 -4.44
C ILE A 108 6.35 -13.07 -4.20
N ASP A 109 7.13 -13.28 -5.27
CA ASP A 109 8.52 -13.68 -5.12
C ASP A 109 9.37 -12.48 -4.66
N LYS A 110 9.88 -12.58 -3.44
CA LYS A 110 10.67 -11.54 -2.78
C LYS A 110 11.96 -11.16 -3.53
N LYS A 111 12.42 -12.00 -4.46
CA LYS A 111 13.66 -11.78 -5.23
C LYS A 111 13.43 -11.03 -6.55
N LEU A 112 12.19 -11.01 -7.03
CA LEU A 112 11.80 -10.28 -8.24
C LEU A 112 11.62 -8.79 -7.93
N THR A 113 11.54 -7.99 -8.98
CA THR A 113 11.16 -6.59 -8.82
C THR A 113 9.65 -6.49 -8.59
N PHE A 114 9.22 -5.37 -7.99
CA PHE A 114 7.80 -5.02 -7.94
C PHE A 114 7.18 -4.83 -9.33
#